data_AF-A0A8H7DAT4-F1
#
_entry.id   AF-A0A8H7DAT4-F1
#
_cell.length_a   1.000
_cell.length_b   1.000
_cell.length_c   1.000
_cell.angle_alpha   90.00
_cell.angle_beta   90.00
_cell.angle_gamma   90.00
#
_symmetry.space_group_name_H-M   'P 1'
#
loop_
_entity.id
_entity.type
_entity.pdbx_description
1 polymer ?
#
loop_
_entity_poly.entity_id
_entity_poly.type
_entity_poly.pdbx_seq_one_letter_code
_entity_poly.pdbx_strand_id
1 'polypeptide(L)'
;MAPSVADLQPVSNGNSDAISNLKEEVKKGPSYPFYFPYFDVDEKFPPTEIFEFTDPGTRADPAKPHLLNANTTTHDISPYLGTEISGVQISQLSPEGLDELALYAAERKVLVFRDQDFKDLGPDRQIEIARHFGPIQKHPTSGNAKGYPEFHVVYRDADHDRFREYLGDDRANRTSWHSDVSYEKQTPGTTFFFILDQPEPGTGGDTLFLSQVEAYKRLSPEFQKRLEGLRALHSAVAQAEHSRKRGGPVRREPVETEHPVVRVHPVTGEKALYVNPGFTRRIVGYKAEESEYLLKFLYDHIAKGSDFQIRATYKPGTVVVWDNRLTAHSATGDFDKVVRRHAVRLTPAGGGSHCCMRKRSFPIAGRAVYLCILYDLTSGIKLWFKNKLVRSMTFRYWPQFKGITHAQLFLVSD
;
A
#
# COMPACT_ATOMS: atom_id res chain seq x y z
N MET A 1 -13.01 19.32 41.39
CA MET A 1 -11.75 20.09 41.27
C MET A 1 -10.62 19.08 41.19
N ALA A 2 -9.80 19.13 40.14
CA ALA A 2 -8.63 18.24 40.01
C ALA A 2 -7.57 18.63 41.06
N PRO A 3 -6.89 17.68 41.70
CA PRO A 3 -5.86 17.99 42.70
C PRO A 3 -4.65 18.71 42.07
N SER A 4 -4.03 19.59 42.87
CA SER A 4 -2.92 20.45 42.45
C SER A 4 -1.60 19.67 42.29
N VAL A 5 -0.75 20.16 41.39
CA VAL A 5 0.48 19.52 40.86
C VAL A 5 1.64 19.42 41.88
N ALA A 6 1.39 19.68 43.18
CA ALA A 6 2.47 19.86 44.16
C ALA A 6 2.95 18.57 44.87
N ASP A 7 2.30 17.42 44.71
CA ASP A 7 2.62 16.19 45.48
C ASP A 7 3.06 15.01 44.59
N LEU A 8 3.83 15.25 43.53
CA LEU A 8 4.49 14.16 42.80
C LEU A 8 5.81 13.82 43.49
N GLN A 9 5.83 12.72 44.25
CA GLN A 9 7.08 12.13 44.71
C GLN A 9 7.97 11.77 43.52
N PRO A 10 9.31 11.94 43.62
CA PRO A 10 10.22 11.54 42.56
C PRO A 10 10.09 10.04 42.32
N VAL A 11 9.71 9.67 41.10
CA VAL A 11 9.69 8.30 40.62
C VAL A 11 11.12 7.75 40.75
N SER A 12 11.29 6.70 41.54
CA SER A 12 12.57 6.04 41.80
C SER A 12 13.30 5.62 40.52
N ASN A 13 14.63 5.71 40.53
CA ASN A 13 15.61 5.39 39.47
C ASN A 13 15.58 3.93 38.95
N GLY A 14 14.44 3.44 38.45
CA GLY A 14 14.37 2.19 37.68
C GLY A 14 14.72 2.37 36.19
N ASN A 15 14.83 3.62 35.73
CA ASN A 15 14.93 3.94 34.31
C ASN A 15 16.38 4.08 33.81
N SER A 16 17.36 4.35 34.69
CA SER A 16 18.77 4.50 34.30
C SER A 16 19.41 3.18 33.87
N ASP A 17 19.07 2.09 34.56
CA ASP A 17 19.63 0.76 34.31
C ASP A 17 18.98 0.10 33.07
N ALA A 18 17.70 0.40 32.82
CA ALA A 18 17.04 0.01 31.57
C ALA A 18 17.64 0.74 30.37
N ILE A 19 17.88 2.06 30.48
CA ILE A 19 18.48 2.85 29.41
C ILE A 19 19.95 2.45 29.16
N SER A 20 20.73 2.14 30.20
CA SER A 20 22.11 1.68 30.04
C SER A 20 22.19 0.30 29.37
N ASN A 21 21.31 -0.63 29.75
CA ASN A 21 21.21 -1.94 29.10
C ASN A 21 20.78 -1.85 27.63
N LEU A 22 19.84 -0.96 27.30
CA LEU A 22 19.41 -0.72 25.90
C LEU A 22 20.53 -0.10 25.05
N LYS A 23 21.37 0.77 25.62
CA LYS A 23 22.57 1.29 24.92
C LYS A 23 23.62 0.21 24.65
N GLU A 24 23.76 -0.79 25.53
CA GLU A 24 24.63 -1.95 25.28
C GLU A 24 24.07 -2.85 24.15
N GLU A 25 22.76 -2.95 23.98
CA GLU A 25 22.16 -3.66 22.83
C GLU A 25 22.40 -2.97 21.49
N VAL A 26 22.45 -1.64 21.47
CA VAL A 26 22.83 -0.87 20.27
C VAL A 26 24.25 -1.26 19.83
N LYS A 27 25.18 -1.40 20.77
CA LYS A 27 26.57 -1.81 20.49
C LYS A 27 26.68 -3.23 19.91
N LYS A 28 25.74 -4.12 20.18
CA LYS A 28 25.72 -5.49 19.60
C LYS A 28 25.38 -5.51 18.11
N GLY A 29 24.86 -4.41 17.54
CA GLY A 29 24.39 -4.36 16.15
C GLY A 29 23.07 -5.12 15.95
N PRO A 30 22.41 -4.97 14.78
CA PRO A 30 21.13 -5.62 14.47
C PRO A 30 21.26 -7.15 14.44
N SER A 31 20.19 -7.88 14.78
CA SER A 31 20.23 -9.34 14.75
C SER A 31 20.39 -9.91 13.33
N TYR A 32 20.06 -9.12 12.30
CA TYR A 32 20.24 -9.48 10.90
C TYR A 32 21.04 -8.41 10.12
N PRO A 33 22.38 -8.39 10.26
CA PRO A 33 23.24 -7.36 9.65
C PRO A 33 23.15 -7.28 8.13
N PHE A 34 22.79 -8.39 7.45
CA PHE A 34 22.58 -8.41 6.00
C PHE A 34 21.53 -7.39 5.55
N TYR A 35 20.47 -7.21 6.34
CA TYR A 35 19.38 -6.26 6.03
C TYR A 35 19.64 -4.86 6.60
N PHE A 36 20.86 -4.55 7.07
CA PHE A 36 21.18 -3.19 7.51
C PHE A 36 21.05 -2.21 6.31
N PRO A 37 20.42 -1.04 6.50
CA PRO A 37 20.04 -0.18 5.37
C PRO A 37 21.27 0.38 4.67
N TYR A 38 21.36 0.12 3.36
CA TYR A 38 22.37 0.67 2.47
C TYR A 38 21.77 1.81 1.63
N PHE A 39 22.47 2.95 1.60
CA PHE A 39 22.06 4.16 0.89
C PHE A 39 23.12 4.53 -0.16
N ASP A 40 22.96 4.02 -1.37
CA ASP A 40 23.74 4.45 -2.53
C ASP A 40 23.02 5.62 -3.21
N VAL A 41 23.65 6.80 -3.17
CA VAL A 41 23.11 8.04 -3.78
C VAL A 41 23.38 8.13 -5.28
N ASP A 42 24.37 7.38 -5.76
CA ASP A 42 24.81 7.33 -7.15
C ASP A 42 24.04 6.27 -7.95
N GLU A 43 23.48 5.25 -7.28
CA GLU A 43 22.59 4.26 -7.87
C GLU A 43 21.39 4.93 -8.57
N LYS A 44 21.15 4.56 -9.83
CA LYS A 44 20.00 5.01 -10.62
C LYS A 44 19.21 3.83 -11.16
N PHE A 45 17.88 3.98 -11.16
CA PHE A 45 16.94 3.04 -11.72
C PHE A 45 16.26 3.68 -12.94
N PRO A 46 15.96 2.87 -13.98
CA PRO A 46 15.14 3.34 -15.07
C PRO A 46 13.72 3.69 -14.59
N PRO A 47 12.95 4.45 -15.40
CA PRO A 47 11.52 4.59 -15.21
C PRO A 47 10.83 3.23 -15.10
N THR A 48 9.72 3.18 -14.37
CA THR A 48 8.90 1.97 -14.28
C THR A 48 8.24 1.67 -15.62
N GLU A 49 8.33 0.42 -16.05
CA GLU A 49 7.67 -0.06 -17.27
C GLU A 49 6.30 -0.64 -16.93
N ILE A 50 5.36 -0.49 -17.89
CA ILE A 50 4.04 -1.10 -17.77
C ILE A 50 4.15 -2.55 -18.23
N PHE A 51 3.57 -3.48 -17.47
CA PHE A 51 3.58 -4.89 -17.77
C PHE A 51 2.16 -5.49 -17.69
N GLU A 52 1.94 -6.57 -18.44
CA GLU A 52 0.72 -7.35 -18.33
C GLU A 52 0.66 -8.04 -16.96
N PHE A 53 -0.46 -7.91 -16.27
CA PHE A 53 -0.62 -8.44 -14.92
C PHE A 53 -1.92 -9.21 -14.79
N THR A 54 -1.81 -10.46 -14.35
CA THR A 54 -2.93 -11.26 -13.89
C THR A 54 -2.79 -11.49 -12.40
N ASP A 55 -3.76 -11.01 -11.64
CA ASP A 55 -3.71 -11.08 -10.18
C ASP A 55 -3.79 -12.55 -9.70
N PRO A 56 -2.84 -13.01 -8.86
CA PRO A 56 -2.85 -14.36 -8.31
C PRO A 56 -4.17 -14.73 -7.62
N GLY A 57 -4.83 -13.78 -6.96
CA GLY A 57 -6.10 -14.01 -6.29
C GLY A 57 -7.25 -14.39 -7.23
N THR A 58 -7.13 -14.14 -8.54
CA THR A 58 -8.11 -14.61 -9.53
C THR A 58 -8.00 -16.09 -9.87
N ARG A 59 -6.87 -16.72 -9.55
CA ARG A 59 -6.60 -18.14 -9.80
C ARG A 59 -6.82 -19.01 -8.57
N ALA A 60 -6.91 -18.38 -7.40
CA ALA A 60 -7.04 -19.05 -6.12
C ALA A 60 -8.32 -19.90 -6.00
N ASP A 61 -8.21 -21.01 -5.27
CA ASP A 61 -9.38 -21.72 -4.78
C ASP A 61 -10.06 -20.87 -3.68
N PRO A 62 -11.36 -20.56 -3.78
CA PRO A 62 -12.08 -19.79 -2.76
C PRO A 62 -12.05 -20.42 -1.36
N ALA A 63 -11.98 -21.74 -1.25
CA ALA A 63 -11.90 -22.47 0.02
C ALA A 63 -10.51 -22.38 0.67
N LYS A 64 -9.50 -21.99 -0.11
CA LYS A 64 -8.11 -21.81 0.32
C LYS A 64 -7.49 -23.04 1.02
N PRO A 65 -7.65 -24.28 0.50
CA PRO A 65 -7.19 -25.51 1.18
C PRO A 65 -5.67 -25.59 1.39
N HIS A 66 -4.85 -24.94 0.57
CA HIS A 66 -3.40 -24.96 0.71
C HIS A 66 -2.91 -24.00 1.81
N LEU A 67 -3.63 -22.90 2.04
CA LEU A 67 -3.36 -21.91 3.07
C LEU A 67 -4.08 -22.20 4.39
N LEU A 68 -5.34 -22.61 4.35
CA LEU A 68 -6.24 -22.86 5.50
C LEU A 68 -6.43 -24.36 5.73
N ASN A 69 -5.32 -25.08 5.89
CA ASN A 69 -5.32 -26.52 6.13
C ASN A 69 -5.62 -26.86 7.61
N ALA A 70 -5.66 -28.16 7.93
CA ALA A 70 -6.01 -28.65 9.28
C ALA A 70 -5.08 -28.16 10.42
N ASN A 71 -3.86 -27.73 10.11
CA ASN A 71 -2.92 -27.20 11.10
C ASN A 71 -3.05 -25.68 11.26
N THR A 72 -3.80 -25.01 10.38
CA THR A 72 -3.90 -23.56 10.35
C THR A 72 -4.95 -23.08 11.33
N THR A 73 -4.57 -22.12 12.19
CA THR A 73 -5.52 -21.40 13.03
C THR A 73 -5.61 -19.95 12.61
N THR A 74 -6.82 -19.40 12.67
CA THR A 74 -7.09 -18.01 12.29
C THR A 74 -7.84 -17.30 13.39
N HIS A 75 -7.54 -16.02 13.57
CA HIS A 75 -8.24 -15.14 14.49
C HIS A 75 -8.43 -13.76 13.85
N ASP A 76 -9.67 -13.39 13.58
CA ASP A 76 -9.98 -12.07 13.03
C ASP A 76 -9.71 -10.97 14.05
N ILE A 77 -8.89 -9.99 13.65
CA ILE A 77 -8.51 -8.85 14.51
C ILE A 77 -9.67 -7.85 14.62
N SER A 78 -10.41 -7.66 13.52
CA SER A 78 -11.60 -6.81 13.48
C SER A 78 -12.60 -7.33 12.45
N PRO A 79 -13.85 -6.84 12.46
CA PRO A 79 -14.86 -7.28 11.49
C PRO A 79 -14.46 -7.03 10.03
N TYR A 80 -13.82 -5.89 9.73
CA TYR A 80 -13.65 -5.42 8.34
C TYR A 80 -12.25 -5.62 7.77
N LEU A 81 -11.25 -5.86 8.62
CA LEU A 81 -9.87 -6.08 8.21
C LEU A 81 -9.06 -6.80 9.29
N GLY A 82 -7.98 -7.45 8.87
CA GLY A 82 -7.03 -8.06 9.78
C GLY A 82 -7.43 -9.48 10.18
N THR A 83 -6.54 -10.43 9.89
CA THR A 83 -6.63 -11.78 10.44
C THR A 83 -5.23 -12.22 10.86
N GLU A 84 -5.10 -12.66 12.11
CA GLU A 84 -3.91 -13.36 12.57
C GLU A 84 -3.96 -14.82 12.12
N ILE A 85 -2.81 -15.35 11.68
CA ILE A 85 -2.69 -16.70 11.15
C ILE A 85 -1.47 -17.38 11.77
N SER A 86 -1.64 -18.63 12.19
CA SER A 86 -0.55 -19.48 12.67
C SER A 86 -0.73 -20.92 12.18
N GLY A 87 0.32 -21.74 12.32
CA GLY A 87 0.30 -23.15 11.90
C GLY A 87 0.58 -23.40 10.42
N VAL A 88 0.88 -22.35 9.65
CA VAL A 88 1.31 -22.42 8.25
C VAL A 88 2.54 -21.53 8.03
N GLN A 89 3.49 -21.99 7.23
CA GLN A 89 4.70 -21.24 6.86
C GLN A 89 4.56 -20.73 5.43
N ILE A 90 4.68 -19.42 5.21
CA ILE A 90 4.66 -18.82 3.86
C ILE A 90 5.75 -19.44 2.97
N SER A 91 6.89 -19.79 3.56
CA SER A 91 8.04 -20.41 2.88
C SER A 91 7.73 -21.76 2.23
N GLN A 92 6.71 -22.45 2.73
CA GLN A 92 6.32 -23.81 2.33
C GLN A 92 5.09 -23.84 1.41
N LEU A 93 4.50 -22.68 1.11
CA LEU A 93 3.34 -22.62 0.22
C LEU A 93 3.74 -22.98 -1.21
N SER A 94 2.91 -23.81 -1.85
CA SER A 94 2.97 -24.05 -3.29
C SER A 94 2.47 -22.81 -4.06
N PRO A 95 2.66 -22.75 -5.39
CA PRO A 95 2.08 -21.68 -6.21
C PRO A 95 0.57 -21.50 -5.99
N GLU A 96 -0.18 -22.57 -5.80
CA GLU A 96 -1.62 -22.55 -5.49
C GLU A 96 -1.87 -21.92 -4.10
N GLY A 97 -1.07 -22.29 -3.09
CA GLY A 97 -1.13 -21.66 -1.77
C GLY A 97 -0.78 -20.17 -1.78
N LEU A 98 0.12 -19.73 -2.66
CA LEU A 98 0.42 -18.31 -2.86
C LEU A 98 -0.70 -17.56 -3.59
N ASP A 99 -1.41 -18.21 -4.52
CA ASP A 99 -2.64 -17.66 -5.12
C ASP A 99 -3.72 -17.45 -4.04
N GLU A 100 -3.92 -18.45 -3.17
CA GLU A 100 -4.83 -18.37 -2.03
C GLU A 100 -4.44 -17.29 -1.03
N LEU A 101 -3.13 -17.09 -0.78
CA LEU A 101 -2.62 -16.00 0.05
C LEU A 101 -2.99 -14.63 -0.54
N ALA A 102 -2.89 -14.46 -1.87
CA ALA A 102 -3.31 -13.22 -2.53
C ALA A 102 -4.81 -12.98 -2.36
N LEU A 103 -5.64 -14.01 -2.59
CA LEU A 103 -7.09 -13.89 -2.42
C LEU A 103 -7.45 -13.56 -0.96
N TYR A 104 -6.82 -14.23 0.00
CA TYR A 104 -7.13 -14.00 1.41
C TYR A 104 -6.70 -12.60 1.86
N ALA A 105 -5.55 -12.11 1.39
CA ALA A 105 -5.11 -10.74 1.61
C ALA A 105 -6.07 -9.73 0.96
N ALA A 106 -6.66 -10.02 -0.20
CA ALA A 106 -7.67 -9.16 -0.81
C ALA A 106 -9.00 -9.13 -0.02
N GLU A 107 -9.42 -10.25 0.53
CA GLU A 107 -10.65 -10.38 1.33
C GLU A 107 -10.50 -9.73 2.71
N ARG A 108 -9.40 -10.01 3.42
CA ARG A 108 -9.14 -9.57 4.80
C ARG A 108 -8.25 -8.34 4.91
N LYS A 109 -7.73 -7.84 3.80
CA LYS A 109 -6.93 -6.61 3.62
C LYS A 109 -5.53 -6.72 4.24
N VAL A 110 -5.43 -7.24 5.45
CA VAL A 110 -4.20 -7.43 6.22
C VAL A 110 -4.22 -8.81 6.86
N LEU A 111 -3.13 -9.55 6.71
CA LEU A 111 -2.88 -10.85 7.33
C LEU A 111 -1.61 -10.73 8.18
N VAL A 112 -1.66 -11.24 9.40
CA VAL A 112 -0.53 -11.22 10.35
C VAL A 112 -0.14 -12.66 10.66
N PHE A 113 0.93 -13.13 10.04
CA PHE A 113 1.48 -14.46 10.28
C PHE A 113 2.43 -14.44 11.46
N ARG A 114 2.25 -15.38 12.38
CA ARG A 114 3.12 -15.57 13.56
C ARG A 114 4.13 -16.68 13.30
N ASP A 115 5.25 -16.62 14.02
CA ASP A 115 6.28 -17.67 14.08
C ASP A 115 6.78 -18.14 12.70
N GLN A 116 7.05 -17.19 11.80
CA GLN A 116 7.52 -17.48 10.45
C GLN A 116 9.05 -17.59 10.37
N ASP A 117 9.51 -18.54 9.55
CA ASP A 117 10.92 -18.70 9.16
C ASP A 117 11.36 -17.73 8.05
N PHE A 118 10.45 -16.87 7.56
CA PHE A 118 10.63 -16.09 6.33
C PHE A 118 11.92 -15.26 6.33
N LYS A 119 12.28 -14.69 7.47
CA LYS A 119 13.51 -13.89 7.67
C LYS A 119 14.81 -14.69 7.47
N ASP A 120 14.76 -16.01 7.63
CA ASP A 120 15.90 -16.93 7.61
C ASP A 120 16.09 -17.66 6.26
N LEU A 121 15.17 -17.50 5.31
CA LEU A 121 15.20 -18.20 4.00
C LEU A 121 16.36 -17.78 3.08
N GLY A 122 16.97 -16.63 3.36
CA GLY A 122 17.89 -15.96 2.45
C GLY A 122 17.18 -15.12 1.37
N PRO A 123 17.86 -14.10 0.84
CA PRO A 123 17.24 -13.05 0.03
C PRO A 123 16.63 -13.57 -1.28
N ASP A 124 17.30 -14.51 -1.95
CA ASP A 124 16.86 -15.02 -3.25
C ASP A 124 15.53 -15.77 -3.15
N ARG A 125 15.37 -16.60 -2.11
CA ARG A 125 14.13 -17.35 -1.88
C ARG A 125 12.97 -16.44 -1.46
N GLN A 126 13.24 -15.42 -0.64
CA GLN A 126 12.23 -14.42 -0.28
C GLN A 126 11.74 -13.64 -1.51
N ILE A 127 12.68 -13.24 -2.38
CA ILE A 127 12.39 -12.57 -3.63
C ILE A 127 11.61 -13.49 -4.58
N GLU A 128 11.99 -14.76 -4.69
CA GLU A 128 11.27 -15.75 -5.50
C GLU A 128 9.80 -15.85 -5.09
N ILE A 129 9.52 -16.00 -3.78
CA ILE A 129 8.16 -16.07 -3.25
C ILE A 129 7.40 -14.78 -3.55
N ALA A 130 7.99 -13.61 -3.28
CA ALA A 130 7.32 -12.33 -3.50
C ALA A 130 7.08 -12.05 -5.00
N ARG A 131 7.95 -12.53 -5.90
CA ARG A 131 7.80 -12.38 -7.37
C ARG A 131 6.56 -13.09 -7.92
N HIS A 132 6.02 -14.08 -7.21
CA HIS A 132 4.74 -14.72 -7.56
C HIS A 132 3.58 -13.70 -7.68
N PHE A 133 3.67 -12.61 -6.92
CA PHE A 133 2.65 -11.56 -6.85
C PHE A 133 2.89 -10.41 -7.84
N GLY A 134 3.96 -10.47 -8.64
CA GLY A 134 4.35 -9.47 -9.62
C GLY A 134 5.80 -9.01 -9.48
N PRO A 135 6.31 -8.21 -10.43
CA PRO A 135 7.64 -7.61 -10.36
C PRO A 135 7.82 -6.81 -9.07
N ILE A 136 8.93 -7.04 -8.35
CA ILE A 136 9.17 -6.36 -7.08
C ILE A 136 9.64 -4.94 -7.33
N GLN A 137 8.96 -3.98 -6.70
CA GLN A 137 9.29 -2.58 -6.80
C GLN A 137 10.62 -2.27 -6.09
N LYS A 138 11.50 -1.55 -6.79
CA LYS A 138 12.71 -0.95 -6.23
C LYS A 138 12.41 0.47 -5.77
N HIS A 139 12.51 0.73 -4.48
CA HIS A 139 12.09 2.00 -3.88
C HIS A 139 13.06 3.14 -4.24
N PRO A 140 12.58 4.31 -4.70
CA PRO A 140 13.45 5.36 -5.23
C PRO A 140 14.27 6.09 -4.18
N THR A 141 13.81 6.17 -2.93
CA THR A 141 14.40 7.08 -1.92
C THR A 141 14.78 6.43 -0.59
N SER A 142 14.58 5.12 -0.42
CA SER A 142 14.78 4.44 0.87
C SER A 142 16.07 3.61 0.88
N GLY A 143 16.47 3.16 2.06
CA GLY A 143 17.56 2.19 2.20
C GLY A 143 17.13 0.82 1.69
N ASN A 144 18.05 0.12 1.04
CA ASN A 144 17.87 -1.27 0.60
C ASN A 144 18.89 -2.19 1.26
N ALA A 145 18.71 -3.50 1.11
CA ALA A 145 19.78 -4.44 1.47
C ALA A 145 20.88 -4.35 0.40
N LYS A 146 22.14 -4.32 0.81
CA LYS A 146 23.27 -4.11 -0.13
C LYS A 146 23.29 -5.20 -1.19
N GLY A 147 23.24 -4.81 -2.47
CA GLY A 147 23.19 -5.74 -3.60
C GLY A 147 21.80 -6.28 -3.94
N TYR A 148 20.77 -5.97 -3.13
CA TYR A 148 19.40 -6.43 -3.30
C TYR A 148 18.41 -5.26 -3.23
N PRO A 149 18.30 -4.45 -4.30
CA PRO A 149 17.47 -3.25 -4.33
C PRO A 149 15.96 -3.49 -4.20
N GLU A 150 15.51 -4.75 -4.31
CA GLU A 150 14.13 -5.21 -4.09
C GLU A 150 13.68 -5.03 -2.64
N PHE A 151 14.61 -5.11 -1.67
CA PHE A 151 14.28 -4.94 -0.26
C PHE A 151 14.20 -3.46 0.11
N HIS A 152 13.06 -3.04 0.66
CA HIS A 152 12.94 -1.76 1.33
C HIS A 152 13.15 -1.98 2.83
N VAL A 153 14.23 -1.44 3.36
CA VAL A 153 14.60 -1.59 4.78
C VAL A 153 13.98 -0.47 5.62
N VAL A 154 13.26 -0.85 6.66
CA VAL A 154 12.73 0.05 7.70
C VAL A 154 13.55 -0.18 8.96
N TYR A 155 14.42 0.78 9.28
CA TYR A 155 15.38 0.68 10.38
C TYR A 155 15.33 1.90 11.27
N ARG A 156 15.41 1.68 12.59
CA ARG A 156 15.58 2.68 13.63
C ARG A 156 16.39 2.09 14.78
N ASP A 157 17.34 2.84 15.32
CA ASP A 157 17.96 2.57 16.62
C ASP A 157 18.34 3.89 17.33
N ALA A 158 19.05 3.81 18.45
CA ALA A 158 19.47 4.98 19.23
C ALA A 158 20.33 5.99 18.43
N ASP A 159 21.15 5.50 17.49
CA ASP A 159 22.10 6.30 16.72
C ASP A 159 21.53 6.70 15.35
N HIS A 160 20.48 6.01 14.89
CA HIS A 160 19.88 6.16 13.57
C HIS A 160 18.35 6.29 13.66
N ASP A 161 17.85 7.46 14.07
CA ASP A 161 16.41 7.77 14.12
C ASP A 161 15.92 8.59 12.91
N ARG A 162 16.01 7.99 11.71
CA ARG A 162 15.52 8.62 10.46
C ARG A 162 14.00 8.80 10.43
N PHE A 163 13.26 8.11 11.29
CA PHE A 163 11.80 8.27 11.40
C PHE A 163 11.45 9.65 11.95
N ARG A 164 12.18 10.11 12.98
CA ARG A 164 12.03 11.46 13.53
C ARG A 164 12.41 12.54 12.52
N GLU A 165 13.49 12.34 11.77
CA GLU A 165 13.88 13.27 10.69
C GLU A 165 12.79 13.41 9.61
N TYR A 166 12.04 12.33 9.35
CA TYR A 166 11.00 12.30 8.32
C TYR A 166 9.72 13.03 8.77
N LEU A 167 9.28 12.83 10.01
CA LEU A 167 8.04 13.42 10.51
C LEU A 167 8.21 14.82 11.12
N GLY A 168 9.43 15.17 11.55
CA GLY A 168 9.67 16.41 12.31
C GLY A 168 9.20 16.31 13.76
N ASP A 169 9.61 17.28 14.58
CA ASP A 169 9.21 17.41 16.00
C ASP A 169 8.09 18.43 16.22
N ASP A 170 7.66 19.13 15.17
CA ASP A 170 6.69 20.22 15.20
C ASP A 170 5.23 19.74 15.07
N ARG A 171 4.96 18.45 15.31
CA ARG A 171 3.64 17.84 15.14
C ARG A 171 3.05 17.35 16.46
N ALA A 172 1.77 17.66 16.67
CA ALA A 172 1.00 17.15 17.80
C ALA A 172 0.73 15.64 17.73
N ASN A 173 0.71 15.06 16.51
CA ASN A 173 0.62 13.62 16.30
C ASN A 173 1.56 13.17 15.18
N ARG A 174 1.92 11.89 15.18
CA ARG A 174 2.90 11.29 14.28
C ARG A 174 2.30 10.35 13.24
N THR A 175 0.97 10.32 13.10
CA THR A 175 0.33 9.47 12.10
C THR A 175 0.58 10.03 10.70
N SER A 176 0.96 9.15 9.77
CA SER A 176 1.21 9.48 8.37
C SER A 176 0.54 8.42 7.49
N TRP A 177 -0.74 8.62 7.24
CA TRP A 177 -1.56 7.70 6.45
C TRP A 177 -1.16 7.73 4.98
N HIS A 178 -0.82 6.56 4.44
CA HIS A 178 -0.49 6.39 3.02
C HIS A 178 -0.84 4.99 2.51
N SER A 179 -1.10 4.91 1.21
CA SER A 179 -0.94 3.65 0.46
C SER A 179 0.41 3.74 -0.24
N ASP A 180 1.23 2.70 -0.12
CA ASP A 180 2.60 2.70 -0.61
C ASP A 180 2.64 3.07 -2.09
N VAL A 181 3.50 4.03 -2.43
CA VAL A 181 3.92 4.33 -3.81
C VAL A 181 2.73 4.50 -4.77
N SER A 182 1.65 5.10 -4.24
CA SER A 182 0.41 5.34 -5.00
C SER A 182 0.55 6.36 -6.13
N TYR A 183 1.76 6.88 -6.39
CA TYR A 183 2.08 7.75 -7.51
C TYR A 183 2.55 6.99 -8.77
N GLU A 184 2.85 5.68 -8.67
CA GLU A 184 3.23 4.85 -9.83
C GLU A 184 2.00 4.45 -10.65
N LYS A 185 2.18 4.29 -11.98
CA LYS A 185 1.09 3.86 -12.87
C LYS A 185 0.50 2.50 -12.49
N GLN A 186 1.38 1.57 -12.14
CA GLN A 186 1.05 0.26 -11.56
C GLN A 186 1.43 0.26 -10.09
N THR A 187 0.43 0.53 -9.25
CA THR A 187 0.60 0.64 -7.80
C THR A 187 0.86 -0.73 -7.17
N PRO A 188 1.55 -0.80 -6.01
CA PRO A 188 1.78 -2.07 -5.32
C PRO A 188 0.51 -2.86 -5.02
N GLY A 189 0.63 -4.18 -5.11
CA GLY A 189 -0.41 -5.16 -4.75
C GLY A 189 -0.15 -5.78 -3.38
N THR A 190 -0.13 -7.11 -3.33
CA THR A 190 0.18 -7.91 -2.14
C THR A 190 1.60 -7.64 -1.68
N THR A 191 1.74 -7.00 -0.52
CA THR A 191 3.02 -6.52 0.03
C THR A 191 3.38 -7.31 1.27
N PHE A 192 4.67 -7.65 1.41
CA PHE A 192 5.21 -8.43 2.52
C PHE A 192 6.07 -7.56 3.42
N PHE A 193 5.86 -7.61 4.73
CA PHE A 193 6.68 -6.91 5.72
C PHE A 193 7.02 -7.87 6.86
N PHE A 194 8.30 -8.18 7.00
CA PHE A 194 8.75 -9.13 8.01
C PHE A 194 9.66 -8.46 9.03
N ILE A 195 9.44 -8.84 10.29
CA ILE A 195 10.05 -8.23 11.47
C ILE A 195 11.30 -9.00 11.83
N LEU A 196 12.43 -8.28 11.90
CA LEU A 196 13.74 -8.80 12.28
C LEU A 196 14.00 -8.52 13.76
N ASP A 197 13.96 -7.23 14.12
CA ASP A 197 14.08 -6.71 15.49
C ASP A 197 12.88 -5.81 15.79
N GLN A 198 12.34 -5.88 17.01
CA GLN A 198 11.21 -5.07 17.44
C GLN A 198 11.33 -4.79 18.96
N PRO A 199 10.83 -3.63 19.43
CA PRO A 199 10.58 -3.40 20.85
C PRO A 199 9.86 -4.56 21.54
N GLU A 200 10.07 -4.69 22.85
CA GLU A 200 9.39 -5.70 23.66
C GLU A 200 7.87 -5.64 23.45
N PRO A 201 7.18 -6.80 23.40
CA PRO A 201 5.73 -6.83 23.18
C PRO A 201 4.98 -5.91 24.15
N GLY A 202 4.10 -5.07 23.61
CA GLY A 202 3.32 -4.09 24.39
C GLY A 202 4.01 -2.74 24.60
N THR A 203 5.23 -2.54 24.11
CA THR A 203 5.98 -1.27 24.27
C THR A 203 5.99 -0.35 23.03
N GLY A 204 5.21 -0.70 22.00
CA GLY A 204 4.99 0.12 20.81
C GLY A 204 5.74 -0.36 19.55
N GLY A 205 5.76 0.50 18.52
CA GLY A 205 6.39 0.20 17.23
C GLY A 205 5.52 -0.62 16.28
N ASP A 206 4.22 -0.58 16.51
CA ASP A 206 3.20 -1.25 15.73
C ASP A 206 2.97 -0.53 14.39
N THR A 207 2.09 -1.08 13.54
CA THR A 207 1.59 -0.37 12.37
C THR A 207 0.08 -0.26 12.45
N LEU A 208 -0.44 0.94 12.22
CA LEU A 208 -1.87 1.15 12.03
C LEU A 208 -2.22 0.85 10.57
N PHE A 209 -3.29 0.10 10.36
CA PHE A 209 -3.87 -0.14 9.04
C PHE A 209 -5.33 0.29 9.05
N LEU A 210 -5.86 0.67 7.90
CA LEU A 210 -7.28 0.95 7.72
C LEU A 210 -7.82 0.34 6.44
N SER A 211 -9.10 -0.03 6.48
CA SER A 211 -9.82 -0.52 5.30
C SER A 211 -10.35 0.66 4.49
N GLN A 212 -9.75 0.90 3.31
CA GLN A 212 -10.26 1.91 2.37
C GLN A 212 -11.61 1.51 1.77
N VAL A 213 -11.93 0.21 1.77
CA VAL A 213 -13.24 -0.31 1.38
C VAL A 213 -14.30 0.12 2.38
N GLU A 214 -14.05 -0.11 3.67
CA GLU A 214 -15.01 0.25 4.71
C GLU A 214 -15.13 1.78 4.82
N ALA A 215 -14.01 2.50 4.71
CA ALA A 215 -14.03 3.97 4.62
C ALA A 215 -14.97 4.47 3.50
N TYR A 216 -14.97 3.82 2.33
CA TYR A 216 -15.90 4.17 1.25
C TYR A 216 -17.35 3.80 1.57
N LYS A 217 -17.60 2.58 2.07
CA LYS A 217 -18.95 2.08 2.40
C LYS A 217 -19.70 2.98 3.39
N ARG A 218 -18.99 3.66 4.28
CA ARG A 218 -19.58 4.55 5.30
C ARG A 218 -19.97 5.93 4.82
N LEU A 219 -19.49 6.33 3.64
CA LEU A 219 -19.95 7.57 3.03
C LEU A 219 -21.42 7.41 2.63
N SER A 220 -22.19 8.50 2.69
CA SER A 220 -23.59 8.45 2.26
C SER A 220 -23.69 8.03 0.79
N PRO A 221 -24.78 7.37 0.35
CA PRO A 221 -24.93 6.95 -1.04
C PRO A 221 -24.80 8.09 -2.04
N GLU A 222 -25.24 9.31 -1.69
CA GLU A 222 -25.08 10.49 -2.53
C GLU A 222 -23.63 10.94 -2.63
N PHE A 223 -22.86 10.83 -1.54
CA PHE A 223 -21.44 11.17 -1.56
C PHE A 223 -20.64 10.13 -2.34
N GLN A 224 -20.94 8.83 -2.18
CA GLN A 224 -20.37 7.76 -2.98
C GLN A 224 -20.55 8.02 -4.49
N LYS A 225 -21.79 8.35 -4.92
CA LYS A 225 -22.09 8.71 -6.32
C LYS A 225 -21.29 9.90 -6.82
N ARG A 226 -21.06 10.91 -5.96
CA ARG A 226 -20.29 12.12 -6.32
C ARG A 226 -18.81 11.83 -6.47
N LEU A 227 -18.25 10.90 -5.69
CA LEU A 227 -16.83 10.53 -5.77
C LEU A 227 -16.54 9.57 -6.93
N GLU A 228 -17.51 8.78 -7.36
CA GLU A 228 -17.36 7.90 -8.52
C GLU A 228 -17.06 8.68 -9.80
N GLY A 229 -16.00 8.28 -10.50
CA GLY A 229 -15.52 8.94 -11.71
C GLY A 229 -14.55 10.08 -11.46
N LEU A 230 -14.41 10.58 -10.23
CA LEU A 230 -13.38 11.55 -9.89
C LEU A 230 -11.99 10.91 -9.96
N ARG A 231 -11.01 11.73 -10.36
CA ARG A 231 -9.59 11.36 -10.40
C ARG A 231 -8.81 12.30 -9.49
N ALA A 232 -7.78 11.79 -8.84
CA ALA A 232 -6.87 12.57 -8.03
C ALA A 232 -5.43 12.36 -8.52
N LEU A 233 -4.63 13.42 -8.45
CA LEU A 233 -3.20 13.39 -8.76
C LEU A 233 -2.41 12.92 -7.54
N HIS A 234 -1.64 11.85 -7.71
CA HIS A 234 -0.72 11.32 -6.71
C HIS A 234 0.71 11.64 -7.15
N SER A 235 1.55 12.17 -6.25
CA SER A 235 2.84 12.75 -6.59
C SER A 235 3.99 12.27 -5.69
N ALA A 236 5.08 11.83 -6.32
CA ALA A 236 6.33 11.49 -5.66
C ALA A 236 7.22 12.71 -5.37
N VAL A 237 6.91 13.88 -5.91
CA VAL A 237 7.81 15.06 -5.91
C VAL A 237 8.22 15.45 -4.49
N ALA A 238 7.26 15.60 -3.58
CA ALA A 238 7.53 15.95 -2.19
C ALA A 238 8.41 14.91 -1.46
N GLN A 239 8.24 13.62 -1.76
CA GLN A 239 9.07 12.54 -1.20
C GLN A 239 10.51 12.63 -1.73
N ALA A 240 10.68 12.84 -3.03
CA ALA A 240 12.00 12.99 -3.65
C ALA A 240 12.72 14.24 -3.15
N GLU A 241 12.04 15.39 -3.06
CA GLU A 241 12.60 16.63 -2.50
C GLU A 241 13.03 16.46 -1.04
N HIS A 242 12.19 15.80 -0.23
CA HIS A 242 12.53 15.51 1.16
C HIS A 242 13.76 14.58 1.26
N SER A 243 13.91 13.61 0.34
CA SER A 243 15.12 12.78 0.26
C SER A 243 16.36 13.64 -0.08
N ARG A 244 16.28 14.47 -1.12
CA ARG A 244 17.38 15.36 -1.54
C ARG A 244 17.82 16.31 -0.42
N LYS A 245 16.88 16.91 0.30
CA LYS A 245 17.15 17.83 1.42
C LYS A 245 17.93 17.17 2.56
N ARG A 246 17.81 15.86 2.73
CA ARG A 246 18.55 15.07 3.74
C ARG A 246 19.80 14.39 3.19
N GLY A 247 20.21 14.68 1.95
CA GLY A 247 21.31 13.98 1.28
C GLY A 247 21.02 12.51 1.00
N GLY A 248 19.74 12.11 1.00
CA GLY A 248 19.30 10.76 0.70
C GLY A 248 19.27 10.49 -0.81
N PRO A 249 19.16 9.20 -1.20
CA PRO A 249 19.14 8.82 -2.61
C PRO A 249 17.85 9.28 -3.29
N VAL A 250 17.96 9.62 -4.57
CA VAL A 250 16.84 9.70 -5.51
C VAL A 250 17.27 8.91 -6.74
N ARG A 251 16.86 7.64 -6.75
CA ARG A 251 17.29 6.66 -7.76
C ARG A 251 16.46 6.70 -9.03
N ARG A 252 15.21 7.16 -8.93
CA ARG A 252 14.28 7.35 -10.06
C ARG A 252 13.71 8.75 -10.00
N GLU A 253 13.53 9.39 -11.15
CA GLU A 253 12.86 10.69 -11.21
C GLU A 253 11.42 10.59 -10.68
N PRO A 254 10.96 11.59 -9.90
CA PRO A 254 9.63 11.56 -9.32
C PRO A 254 8.57 11.66 -10.43
N VAL A 255 7.54 10.84 -10.30
CA VAL A 255 6.40 10.83 -11.22
C VAL A 255 5.15 11.35 -10.53
N GLU A 256 4.20 11.82 -11.34
CA GLU A 256 2.85 12.12 -10.92
C GLU A 256 1.87 11.32 -11.78
N THR A 257 0.92 10.66 -11.12
CA THR A 257 -0.07 9.82 -11.80
C THR A 257 -1.46 10.15 -11.29
N GLU A 258 -2.41 10.22 -12.21
CA GLU A 258 -3.81 10.35 -11.88
C GLU A 258 -4.46 8.98 -11.63
N HIS A 259 -5.04 8.81 -10.44
CA HIS A 259 -5.78 7.61 -10.05
C HIS A 259 -7.23 7.93 -9.74
N PRO A 260 -8.16 6.97 -9.88
CA PRO A 260 -9.54 7.19 -9.47
C PRO A 260 -9.62 7.38 -7.95
N VAL A 261 -10.42 8.35 -7.50
CA VAL A 261 -10.72 8.57 -6.07
C VAL A 261 -11.45 7.35 -5.49
N VAL A 262 -12.28 6.68 -6.31
CA VAL A 262 -12.91 5.40 -5.98
C VAL A 262 -12.33 4.33 -6.90
N ARG A 263 -11.45 3.49 -6.36
CA ARG A 263 -10.84 2.36 -7.07
C ARG A 263 -11.73 1.13 -6.95
N VAL A 264 -11.81 0.32 -8.01
CA VAL A 264 -12.41 -1.02 -7.95
C VAL A 264 -11.30 -2.06 -7.86
N HIS A 265 -11.41 -2.96 -6.90
CA HIS A 265 -10.46 -4.04 -6.73
C HIS A 265 -10.65 -5.11 -7.82
N PRO A 266 -9.58 -5.52 -8.54
CA PRO A 266 -9.72 -6.39 -9.70
C PRO A 266 -10.17 -7.81 -9.36
N VAL A 267 -9.91 -8.30 -8.14
CA VAL A 267 -10.28 -9.66 -7.70
C VAL A 267 -11.65 -9.65 -7.04
N THR A 268 -11.83 -8.83 -6.00
CA THR A 268 -13.03 -8.84 -5.15
C THR A 268 -14.16 -7.98 -5.70
N GLY A 269 -13.88 -7.08 -6.65
CA GLY A 269 -14.85 -6.13 -7.18
C GLY A 269 -15.24 -5.02 -6.18
N GLU A 270 -14.65 -4.99 -4.99
CA GLU A 270 -14.96 -4.01 -3.97
C GLU A 270 -14.49 -2.60 -4.37
N LYS A 271 -15.26 -1.60 -3.95
CA LYS A 271 -14.90 -0.18 -4.13
C LYS A 271 -14.14 0.31 -2.91
N ALA A 272 -13.01 0.97 -3.13
CA ALA A 272 -12.14 1.52 -2.09
C ALA A 272 -11.91 3.02 -2.30
N LEU A 273 -11.91 3.79 -1.22
CA LEU A 273 -11.55 5.20 -1.20
C LEU A 273 -10.02 5.34 -1.35
N TYR A 274 -9.55 5.60 -2.57
CA TYR A 274 -8.14 5.56 -2.94
C TYR A 274 -7.50 6.95 -2.95
N VAL A 275 -7.53 7.61 -1.79
CA VAL A 275 -6.83 8.88 -1.55
C VAL A 275 -6.02 8.77 -0.26
N ASN A 276 -4.89 9.48 -0.18
CA ASN A 276 -4.09 9.51 1.02
C ASN A 276 -3.27 10.80 1.15
N PRO A 277 -3.10 11.35 2.36
CA PRO A 277 -2.37 12.61 2.55
C PRO A 277 -0.88 12.51 2.19
N GLY A 278 -0.29 11.30 2.25
CA GLY A 278 1.11 11.07 1.86
C GLY A 278 1.40 11.46 0.41
N PHE A 279 0.52 11.11 -0.54
CA PHE A 279 0.81 11.24 -1.97
C PHE A 279 -0.24 11.99 -2.78
N THR A 280 -1.51 12.01 -2.36
CA THR A 280 -2.57 12.71 -3.08
C THR A 280 -2.40 14.24 -2.93
N ARG A 281 -2.50 14.98 -4.04
CA ARG A 281 -2.25 16.44 -4.09
C ARG A 281 -3.48 17.25 -4.45
N ARG A 282 -4.22 16.83 -5.48
CA ARG A 282 -5.40 17.54 -5.97
C ARG A 282 -6.38 16.62 -6.68
N ILE A 283 -7.64 17.01 -6.72
CA ILE A 283 -8.69 16.38 -7.52
C ILE A 283 -8.65 17.02 -8.92
N VAL A 284 -8.59 16.18 -9.94
CA VAL A 284 -8.50 16.60 -11.34
C VAL A 284 -9.83 17.22 -11.76
N GLY A 285 -9.76 18.39 -12.39
CA GLY A 285 -10.93 19.13 -12.89
C GLY A 285 -11.61 20.03 -11.85
N TYR A 286 -11.16 20.02 -10.59
CA TYR A 286 -11.66 20.89 -9.52
C TYR A 286 -10.77 22.12 -9.37
N LYS A 287 -11.32 23.23 -8.87
CA LYS A 287 -10.52 24.38 -8.45
C LYS A 287 -9.71 24.04 -7.20
N ALA A 288 -8.71 24.86 -6.90
CA ALA A 288 -7.76 24.60 -5.81
C ALA A 288 -8.49 24.47 -4.47
N GLU A 289 -9.35 25.42 -4.14
CA GLU A 289 -10.10 25.46 -2.88
C GLU A 289 -11.08 24.29 -2.79
N GLU A 290 -11.83 24.01 -3.86
CA GLU A 290 -12.77 22.88 -3.92
C GLU A 290 -12.07 21.54 -3.70
N SER A 291 -10.93 21.35 -4.36
CA SER A 291 -10.08 20.17 -4.22
C SER A 291 -9.54 20.04 -2.79
N GLU A 292 -9.04 21.13 -2.23
CA GLU A 292 -8.49 21.17 -0.88
C GLU A 292 -9.57 20.80 0.16
N TYR A 293 -10.74 21.43 0.11
CA TYR A 293 -11.84 21.14 1.04
C TYR A 293 -12.29 19.69 0.95
N LEU A 294 -12.46 19.16 -0.26
CA LEU A 294 -12.89 17.78 -0.45
C LEU A 294 -11.82 16.79 0.01
N LEU A 295 -10.55 16.98 -0.34
CA LEU A 295 -9.46 16.12 0.12
C LEU A 295 -9.30 16.18 1.64
N LYS A 296 -9.40 17.36 2.25
CA LYS A 296 -9.34 17.51 3.69
C LYS A 296 -10.44 16.70 4.38
N PHE A 297 -11.68 16.77 3.90
CA PHE A 297 -12.77 15.95 4.42
C PHE A 297 -12.46 14.45 4.32
N LEU A 298 -11.97 13.99 3.16
CA LEU A 298 -11.64 12.58 2.94
C LEU A 298 -10.48 12.11 3.82
N TYR A 299 -9.44 12.95 4.00
CA TYR A 299 -8.32 12.65 4.90
C TYR A 299 -8.77 12.58 6.36
N ASP A 300 -9.62 13.52 6.80
CA ASP A 300 -10.17 13.52 8.16
C ASP A 300 -11.03 12.27 8.39
N HIS A 301 -11.85 11.87 7.42
CA HIS A 301 -12.66 10.65 7.47
C HIS A 301 -11.79 9.40 7.66
N ILE A 302 -10.72 9.28 6.85
CA ILE A 302 -9.75 8.18 6.94
C ILE A 302 -9.04 8.18 8.29
N ALA A 303 -8.56 9.34 8.75
CA ALA A 303 -7.76 9.45 9.98
C ALA A 303 -8.57 9.20 11.26
N LYS A 304 -9.84 9.66 11.30
CA LYS A 304 -10.71 9.55 12.49
C LYS A 304 -11.51 8.25 12.56
N GLY A 305 -11.42 7.40 11.54
CA GLY A 305 -12.14 6.13 11.42
C GLY A 305 -11.60 4.98 12.24
N SER A 306 -11.46 5.15 13.56
CA SER A 306 -10.85 4.15 14.46
C SER A 306 -11.54 2.78 14.44
N ASP A 307 -12.80 2.72 14.04
CA ASP A 307 -13.64 1.52 13.98
C ASP A 307 -13.62 0.81 12.60
N PHE A 308 -12.82 1.31 11.66
CA PHE A 308 -12.37 0.57 10.46
C PHE A 308 -10.85 0.57 10.33
N GLN A 309 -10.18 0.74 11.47
CA GLN A 309 -8.74 0.65 11.65
C GLN A 309 -8.38 -0.56 12.52
N ILE A 310 -7.19 -1.09 12.32
CA ILE A 310 -6.54 -2.03 13.23
C ILE A 310 -5.14 -1.53 13.58
N ARG A 311 -4.64 -2.00 14.71
CA ARG A 311 -3.25 -1.85 15.12
C ARG A 311 -2.60 -3.22 15.08
N ALA A 312 -1.75 -3.46 14.08
CA ALA A 312 -1.03 -4.72 13.93
C ALA A 312 0.20 -4.70 14.85
N THR A 313 0.19 -5.57 15.86
CA THR A 313 1.28 -5.69 16.83
C THR A 313 2.31 -6.71 16.39
N TYR A 314 3.56 -6.45 16.72
CA TYR A 314 4.68 -7.25 16.21
C TYR A 314 5.43 -8.01 17.30
N LYS A 315 5.96 -9.16 16.88
CA LYS A 315 6.96 -9.97 17.58
C LYS A 315 8.02 -10.40 16.56
N PRO A 316 9.25 -10.70 16.96
CA PRO A 316 10.24 -11.32 16.06
C PRO A 316 9.63 -12.54 15.35
N GLY A 317 9.92 -12.69 14.05
CA GLY A 317 9.30 -13.75 13.22
C GLY A 317 7.86 -13.48 12.77
N THR A 318 7.30 -12.30 13.07
CA THR A 318 6.02 -11.88 12.47
C THR A 318 6.23 -11.48 11.01
N VAL A 319 5.34 -11.95 10.12
CA VAL A 319 5.25 -11.50 8.73
C VAL A 319 3.86 -10.93 8.51
N VAL A 320 3.78 -9.68 8.10
CA VAL A 320 2.53 -9.04 7.69
C VAL A 320 2.43 -9.08 6.18
N VAL A 321 1.29 -9.54 5.68
CA VAL A 321 0.96 -9.51 4.26
C VAL A 321 -0.30 -8.67 4.09
N TRP A 322 -0.28 -7.63 3.26
CA TRP A 322 -1.48 -6.82 3.02
C TRP A 322 -1.66 -6.48 1.55
N ASP A 323 -2.90 -6.19 1.18
CA ASP A 323 -3.23 -5.66 -0.14
C ASP A 323 -3.21 -4.13 -0.13
N ASN A 324 -2.13 -3.55 -0.64
CA ASN A 324 -1.90 -2.11 -0.64
C ASN A 324 -2.92 -1.31 -1.50
N ARG A 325 -3.74 -2.01 -2.30
CA ARG A 325 -4.79 -1.42 -3.13
C ARG A 325 -6.09 -1.16 -2.37
N LEU A 326 -6.23 -1.79 -1.20
CA LEU A 326 -7.42 -1.74 -0.35
C LEU A 326 -7.16 -1.11 1.02
N THR A 327 -5.89 -0.78 1.32
CA THR A 327 -5.47 -0.28 2.63
C THR A 327 -4.70 1.03 2.53
N ALA A 328 -4.83 1.84 3.55
CA ALA A 328 -3.79 2.80 3.93
C ALA A 328 -3.22 2.38 5.29
N HIS A 329 -1.98 2.78 5.56
CA HIS A 329 -1.31 2.46 6.80
C HIS A 329 -0.45 3.63 7.30
N SER A 330 -0.10 3.56 8.58
CA SER A 330 0.80 4.50 9.24
C SER A 330 1.69 3.72 10.19
N ALA A 331 3.01 3.92 10.07
CA ALA A 331 3.94 3.46 11.10
C ALA A 331 3.71 4.25 12.40
N THR A 332 3.85 3.61 13.56
CA THR A 332 3.80 4.29 14.86
C THR A 332 5.21 4.39 15.46
N GLY A 333 5.64 5.63 15.71
CA GLY A 333 6.89 5.92 16.43
C GLY A 333 6.65 6.11 17.92
N ASP A 334 5.92 5.19 18.54
CA ASP A 334 5.42 5.25 19.93
C ASP A 334 6.17 4.29 20.88
N PHE A 335 7.47 4.17 20.65
CA PHE A 335 8.41 3.40 21.47
C PHE A 335 9.68 4.22 21.72
N ASP A 336 10.43 3.86 22.77
CA ASP A 336 11.61 4.60 23.21
C ASP A 336 12.63 4.77 22.07
N LYS A 337 13.31 5.92 22.07
CA LYS A 337 14.30 6.30 21.06
C LYS A 337 15.52 5.41 21.07
N VAL A 338 15.86 4.80 22.22
CA VAL A 338 17.04 3.93 22.30
C VAL A 338 16.77 2.51 21.82
N VAL A 339 15.51 2.14 21.59
CA VAL A 339 15.12 0.77 21.23
C VAL A 339 15.20 0.57 19.71
N ARG A 340 15.84 -0.53 19.31
CA ARG A 340 15.95 -0.90 17.90
C ARG A 340 14.61 -1.41 17.35
N ARG A 341 14.31 -1.00 16.11
CA ARG A 341 13.27 -1.59 15.27
C ARG A 341 13.83 -1.82 13.87
N HIS A 342 13.83 -3.06 13.42
CA HIS A 342 14.36 -3.47 12.14
C HIS A 342 13.37 -4.39 11.45
N ALA A 343 12.89 -3.95 10.29
CA ALA A 343 11.98 -4.73 9.47
C ALA A 343 12.28 -4.48 8.00
N VAL A 344 11.82 -5.39 7.16
CA VAL A 344 12.10 -5.35 5.73
C VAL A 344 10.81 -5.58 4.96
N ARG A 345 10.66 -4.86 3.85
CA ARG A 345 9.51 -4.91 2.98
C ARG A 345 9.88 -5.37 1.58
N LEU A 346 9.10 -6.30 1.04
CA LEU A 346 9.08 -6.64 -0.38
C LEU A 346 7.73 -6.20 -0.95
N THR A 347 7.79 -5.41 -2.01
CA THR A 347 6.61 -4.71 -2.55
C THR A 347 6.37 -5.09 -4.01
N PRO A 348 5.74 -6.25 -4.29
CA PRO A 348 5.26 -6.60 -5.63
C PRO A 348 4.35 -5.52 -6.23
N ALA A 349 4.64 -5.12 -7.46
CA ALA A 349 3.79 -4.24 -8.24
C ALA A 349 2.51 -5.00 -8.67
N GLY A 350 1.36 -4.36 -8.50
CA GLY A 350 0.08 -4.91 -8.92
C GLY A 350 -0.37 -4.41 -10.29
N GLY A 351 -1.57 -4.85 -10.70
CA GLY A 351 -2.22 -4.33 -11.90
C GLY A 351 -2.59 -2.85 -11.77
N GLY A 352 -2.60 -2.13 -12.91
CA GLY A 352 -2.94 -0.71 -12.97
C GLY A 352 -4.33 -0.40 -12.37
N SER A 353 -4.46 0.80 -11.81
CA SER A 353 -5.71 1.29 -11.21
C SER A 353 -6.73 1.62 -12.31
N HIS A 354 -7.59 0.67 -12.67
CA HIS A 354 -8.65 0.91 -13.65
C HIS A 354 -9.79 1.71 -13.00
N CYS A 355 -10.15 2.85 -13.59
CA CYS A 355 -11.37 3.58 -13.24
C CYS A 355 -12.56 2.89 -13.92
N CYS A 356 -13.57 2.48 -13.15
CA CYS A 356 -14.83 2.01 -13.70
C CYS A 356 -15.61 3.21 -14.25
N MET A 357 -15.45 3.52 -15.54
CA MET A 357 -16.53 4.23 -16.23
C MET A 357 -17.67 3.24 -16.44
N ARG A 358 -18.83 3.55 -15.86
CA ARG A 358 -20.12 2.83 -15.93
C ARG A 358 -20.17 1.77 -17.05
N LYS A 359 -20.36 0.51 -16.69
CA LYS A 359 -20.97 -0.49 -17.58
C LYS A 359 -22.37 0.01 -17.94
N ARG A 360 -22.54 0.68 -19.09
CA ARG A 360 -23.86 0.92 -19.67
C ARG A 360 -24.19 -0.27 -20.56
N SER A 361 -25.14 -1.10 -20.13
CA SER A 361 -25.83 -2.04 -20.99
C SER A 361 -26.71 -1.24 -21.96
N PHE A 362 -26.40 -1.30 -23.25
CA PHE A 362 -27.34 -0.88 -24.28
C PHE A 362 -28.08 -2.13 -24.76
N PRO A 363 -29.42 -2.19 -24.63
CA PRO A 363 -30.18 -3.25 -25.27
C PRO A 363 -30.15 -3.04 -26.78
N ILE A 364 -29.36 -3.85 -27.48
CA ILE A 364 -29.49 -4.04 -28.93
C ILE A 364 -30.09 -5.43 -29.10
N ALA A 365 -31.34 -5.48 -29.55
CA ALA A 365 -32.05 -6.67 -30.03
C ALA A 365 -31.69 -8.00 -29.33
N GLY A 366 -32.13 -8.16 -28.07
CA GLY A 366 -32.28 -9.49 -27.46
C GLY A 366 -31.00 -10.23 -27.03
N ARG A 367 -29.81 -9.62 -27.03
CA ARG A 367 -28.61 -10.21 -26.41
C ARG A 367 -27.86 -9.17 -25.56
N ALA A 368 -27.58 -9.51 -24.30
CA ALA A 368 -26.70 -8.71 -23.45
C ALA A 368 -25.26 -8.82 -23.96
N VAL A 369 -24.74 -7.74 -24.55
CA VAL A 369 -23.34 -7.63 -24.98
C VAL A 369 -22.57 -6.85 -23.92
N TYR A 370 -21.55 -7.49 -23.34
CA TYR A 370 -20.64 -6.86 -22.38
C TYR A 370 -19.51 -6.15 -23.14
N LEU A 371 -19.43 -4.83 -23.02
CA LEU A 371 -18.39 -4.01 -23.65
C LEU A 371 -17.55 -3.33 -22.57
N CYS A 372 -16.25 -3.56 -22.59
CA CYS A 372 -15.28 -2.85 -21.76
C CYS A 372 -14.55 -1.83 -22.66
N ILE A 373 -14.67 -0.54 -22.36
CA ILE A 373 -14.01 0.53 -23.12
C ILE A 373 -12.83 1.03 -22.29
N LEU A 374 -11.61 0.82 -22.78
CA LEU A 374 -10.38 1.38 -22.22
C LEU A 374 -10.12 2.72 -22.89
N TYR A 375 -10.01 3.78 -22.08
CA TYR A 375 -9.55 5.10 -22.54
C TYR A 375 -8.08 5.28 -22.16
N ASP A 376 -7.22 5.36 -23.17
CA ASP A 376 -5.85 5.86 -23.06
C ASP A 376 -5.73 7.12 -23.93
N LEU A 377 -5.49 8.27 -23.29
CA LEU A 377 -5.35 9.57 -23.95
C LEU A 377 -4.08 9.67 -24.81
N THR A 378 -3.19 8.67 -24.77
CA THR A 378 -1.98 8.62 -25.59
C THR A 378 -2.02 7.61 -26.74
N SER A 379 -2.95 6.63 -26.70
CA SER A 379 -2.87 5.44 -27.58
C SER A 379 -4.15 5.10 -28.37
N GLY A 380 -5.21 5.91 -28.29
CA GLY A 380 -6.46 5.66 -28.99
C GLY A 380 -7.38 4.63 -28.31
N ILE A 381 -8.53 4.32 -28.93
CA ILE A 381 -9.56 3.44 -28.36
C ILE A 381 -9.30 1.99 -28.76
N LYS A 382 -9.20 1.10 -27.77
CA LYS A 382 -9.13 -0.36 -27.97
C LYS A 382 -10.41 -1.03 -27.46
N LEU A 383 -11.08 -1.78 -28.35
CA LEU A 383 -12.30 -2.52 -28.05
C LEU A 383 -12.01 -4.00 -27.87
N TRP A 384 -12.46 -4.55 -26.75
CA TRP A 384 -12.21 -5.93 -26.34
C TRP A 384 -13.52 -6.72 -26.20
N PHE A 385 -13.53 -7.97 -26.66
CA PHE A 385 -14.61 -8.93 -26.47
C PHE A 385 -14.02 -10.28 -26.08
N LYS A 386 -14.46 -10.86 -24.94
CA LYS A 386 -13.97 -12.16 -24.42
C LYS A 386 -12.44 -12.32 -24.53
N ASN A 387 -11.70 -11.33 -24.04
CA ASN A 387 -10.23 -11.30 -24.05
C ASN A 387 -9.56 -11.36 -25.44
N LYS A 388 -10.29 -11.02 -26.51
CA LYS A 388 -9.73 -10.77 -27.85
C LYS A 388 -9.92 -9.31 -28.24
N LEU A 389 -8.88 -8.70 -28.79
CA LEU A 389 -8.94 -7.38 -29.40
C LEU A 389 -9.83 -7.46 -30.65
N VAL A 390 -10.96 -6.77 -30.65
CA VAL A 390 -11.90 -6.77 -31.79
C VAL A 390 -11.55 -5.66 -32.77
N ARG A 391 -11.05 -4.52 -32.28
CA ARG A 391 -10.66 -3.39 -33.12
C ARG A 391 -9.68 -2.45 -32.41
N SER A 392 -8.74 -1.92 -33.20
CA SER A 392 -7.85 -0.81 -32.84
C SER A 392 -8.20 0.39 -33.73
N MET A 393 -8.45 1.56 -33.15
CA MET A 393 -8.61 2.82 -33.89
C MET A 393 -7.54 3.82 -33.44
N THR A 394 -6.72 4.25 -34.39
CA THR A 394 -5.78 5.36 -34.23
C THR A 394 -6.46 6.67 -34.65
N PHE A 395 -6.31 7.72 -33.84
CA PHE A 395 -6.77 9.06 -34.22
C PHE A 395 -5.84 9.60 -35.33
N ARG A 396 -6.29 9.61 -36.58
CA ARG A 396 -5.72 10.52 -37.57
C ARG A 396 -6.35 11.89 -37.35
N TYR A 397 -5.50 12.89 -37.11
CA TYR A 397 -5.86 14.30 -36.99
C TYR A 397 -6.70 14.73 -38.20
N TRP A 398 -7.95 15.13 -37.98
CA TRP A 398 -8.75 15.88 -38.95
C TRP A 398 -9.13 17.23 -38.34
N PRO A 399 -8.62 18.36 -38.87
CA PRO A 399 -8.84 19.66 -38.28
C PRO A 399 -10.15 20.24 -38.80
N GLN A 400 -11.32 19.79 -38.31
CA GLN A 400 -12.58 20.48 -38.68
C GLN A 400 -13.78 20.36 -37.72
N PHE A 401 -13.62 19.84 -36.50
CA PHE A 401 -14.69 19.92 -35.49
C PHE A 401 -14.20 20.52 -34.18
N LYS A 402 -14.18 21.86 -34.10
CA LYS A 402 -14.19 22.57 -32.82
C LYS A 402 -15.65 22.64 -32.35
N GLY A 403 -15.97 22.01 -31.21
CA GLY A 403 -17.21 22.31 -30.47
C GLY A 403 -18.25 21.21 -30.28
N ILE A 404 -17.93 19.91 -30.47
CA ILE A 404 -18.88 18.82 -30.17
C ILE A 404 -18.34 17.97 -29.02
N THR A 405 -19.02 17.98 -27.86
CA THR A 405 -18.67 17.19 -26.66
C THR A 405 -19.36 15.82 -26.59
N HIS A 406 -20.12 15.42 -27.60
CA HIS A 406 -20.76 14.11 -27.67
C HIS A 406 -20.71 13.55 -29.11
N ALA A 407 -19.86 12.55 -29.34
CA ALA A 407 -19.96 11.71 -30.54
C ALA A 407 -20.88 10.53 -30.22
N GLN A 408 -22.14 10.58 -30.67
CA GLN A 408 -23.00 9.39 -30.73
C GLN A 408 -22.59 8.57 -31.96
N LEU A 409 -21.95 7.43 -31.73
CA LEU A 409 -21.67 6.46 -32.79
C LEU A 409 -22.96 5.68 -33.08
N PHE A 410 -23.61 5.96 -34.21
CA PHE A 410 -24.66 5.09 -34.75
C PHE A 410 -24.00 3.98 -35.57
N LEU A 411 -24.21 2.73 -35.18
CA LEU A 411 -23.86 1.56 -35.99
C LEU A 411 -25.05 1.25 -36.91
N VAL A 412 -24.87 1.43 -38.21
CA VAL A 412 -25.75 0.85 -39.24
C VAL A 412 -24.98 -0.35 -39.80
N SER A 413 -25.59 -1.53 -39.78
CA SER A 413 -25.05 -2.75 -40.37
C SER A 413 -25.40 -2.82 -41.86
N ASP A 414 -24.44 -3.17 -42.70
CA ASP A 414 -24.71 -3.92 -43.93
C ASP A 414 -24.61 -5.43 -43.65
#